data_AF-A0A1A6ACU3-F1
#
_entry.id   AF-A0A1A6ACU3-F1
#
_cell.length_a   1.000
_cell.length_b   1.000
_cell.length_c   1.000
_cell.angle_alpha   90.00
_cell.angle_beta   90.00
_cell.angle_gamma   90.00
#
_symmetry.space_group_name_H-M   'P 1'
#
loop_
_entity.id
_entity.type
_entity.pdbx_description
1 polymer ?
#
loop_
_entity_poly.entity_id
_entity_poly.type
_entity_poly.pdbx_seq_one_letter_code
_entity_poly.pdbx_strand_id
1 'polypeptide(L)'
;MEDPSGWSLTESDPQVFTQLLKDLGVKGLQVDDLYSLDEATLSTLKPIHALIFLFKYVEPSASDAEGSSGVEVDPLDNGVWFANQVINNSCGTVAALNAVMNIPAQASQYTDESIELGEELGNLREFGAGMESLDLGHLISSSPHIREVHNSFSKSSPFSMDPSAFPDREKEDAYHFIAYLPINGILYELDGLRRNPIMHAPIEGSDWLDTARETVEGRIGTYPPGSLMFNLLAVRSAPLPRLQRLLNDPSTPSEQKFQIQDQLEHETNKDKRGQMENTLRRNNLLPVVFQLFKALGESGQAGKAVEDARIKGKERREKRAAQGEEDE
;
A
#
# COMPACT_ATOMS: atom_id res chain seq x y z
N MET A 1 -1.84 -4.29 -21.62
CA MET A 1 -0.46 -4.48 -22.10
C MET A 1 0.36 -4.82 -20.86
N GLU A 2 1.18 -5.87 -20.88
CA GLU A 2 2.29 -5.88 -19.91
C GLU A 2 3.13 -4.63 -20.21
N ASP A 3 3.40 -3.83 -19.18
CA ASP A 3 4.29 -2.69 -19.33
C ASP A 3 5.62 -3.21 -19.86
N PRO A 4 6.21 -2.63 -20.93
CA PRO A 4 7.48 -3.09 -21.49
C PRO A 4 8.62 -3.13 -20.46
N SER A 5 8.48 -2.42 -19.34
CA SER A 5 9.39 -2.49 -18.20
C SER A 5 9.31 -3.80 -17.39
N GLY A 6 8.25 -4.58 -17.54
CA GLY A 6 8.01 -5.82 -16.80
C GLY A 6 7.55 -5.61 -15.35
N TRP A 7 7.00 -4.44 -15.02
CA TRP A 7 6.41 -4.12 -13.71
C TRP A 7 4.89 -3.91 -13.82
N SER A 8 4.15 -4.38 -12.83
CA SER A 8 2.69 -4.40 -12.82
C SER A 8 2.08 -3.32 -11.93
N LEU A 9 0.83 -2.92 -12.18
CA LEU A 9 0.13 -2.05 -11.24
C LEU A 9 -0.09 -2.75 -9.90
N THR A 10 0.34 -2.12 -8.81
CA THR A 10 0.11 -2.58 -7.44
C THR A 10 -1.22 -2.06 -6.94
N GLU A 11 -2.04 -2.95 -6.38
CA GLU A 11 -3.29 -2.59 -5.69
C GLU A 11 -2.98 -1.94 -4.33
N SER A 12 -3.73 -0.89 -3.95
CA SER A 12 -3.63 -0.26 -2.63
C SER A 12 -4.32 -1.11 -1.57
N ASP A 13 -3.68 -2.22 -1.21
CA ASP A 13 -4.22 -3.18 -0.27
C ASP A 13 -3.21 -3.48 0.86
N PRO A 14 -3.60 -3.37 2.14
CA PRO A 14 -2.69 -3.58 3.26
C PRO A 14 -2.07 -4.98 3.30
N GLN A 15 -2.77 -6.01 2.82
CA GLN A 15 -2.27 -7.39 2.78
C GLN A 15 -1.27 -7.61 1.65
N VAL A 16 -1.42 -6.88 0.53
CA VAL A 16 -0.41 -6.84 -0.53
C VAL A 16 0.88 -6.22 0.00
N PHE A 17 0.81 -5.05 0.65
CA PHE A 17 2.00 -4.39 1.20
C PHE A 17 2.62 -5.18 2.36
N THR A 18 1.81 -5.76 3.25
CA THR A 18 2.30 -6.63 4.33
C THR A 18 3.08 -7.82 3.77
N GLN A 19 2.50 -8.52 2.78
CA GLN A 19 3.16 -9.69 2.21
C GLN A 19 4.36 -9.31 1.34
N LEU A 20 4.33 -8.17 0.64
CA LEU A 20 5.47 -7.62 -0.10
C LEU A 20 6.68 -7.41 0.85
N LEU A 21 6.49 -6.72 1.96
CA LEU A 21 7.55 -6.48 2.94
C LEU A 21 8.10 -7.80 3.52
N LYS A 22 7.20 -8.73 3.86
CA LYS A 22 7.56 -10.05 4.38
C LYS A 22 8.36 -10.88 3.38
N ASP A 23 7.95 -10.90 2.11
CA ASP A 23 8.64 -11.65 1.04
C ASP A 23 10.00 -11.05 0.69
N LEU A 24 10.19 -9.74 0.92
CA LEU A 24 11.49 -9.06 0.85
C LEU A 24 12.36 -9.26 2.12
N GLY A 25 11.87 -10.00 3.11
CA GLY A 25 12.62 -10.37 4.31
C GLY A 25 12.48 -9.42 5.50
N VAL A 26 11.64 -8.38 5.40
CA VAL A 26 11.36 -7.47 6.52
C VAL A 26 10.61 -8.20 7.62
N LYS A 27 11.04 -8.02 8.86
CA LYS A 27 10.43 -8.62 10.06
C LYS A 27 9.89 -7.56 11.01
N GLY A 28 8.90 -7.97 11.81
CA GLY A 28 8.34 -7.16 12.89
C GLY A 28 7.39 -6.05 12.45
N LEU A 29 7.10 -5.94 11.14
CA LEU A 29 6.20 -4.93 10.58
C LEU A 29 4.98 -5.57 9.90
N GLN A 30 3.86 -4.85 9.94
CA GLN A 30 2.67 -5.11 9.13
C GLN A 30 2.11 -3.80 8.58
N VAL A 31 1.23 -3.90 7.60
CA VAL A 31 0.52 -2.75 7.01
C VAL A 31 -0.97 -2.85 7.27
N ASP A 32 -1.56 -1.74 7.70
CA ASP A 32 -2.97 -1.56 8.02
C ASP A 32 -3.57 -0.43 7.18
N ASP A 33 -4.86 -0.51 6.90
CA ASP A 33 -5.61 0.57 6.24
C ASP A 33 -6.05 1.59 7.29
N LEU A 34 -5.91 2.87 6.98
CA LEU A 34 -6.37 3.98 7.83
C LEU A 34 -7.61 4.62 7.24
N TYR A 35 -8.75 4.36 7.87
CA TYR A 35 -10.03 4.98 7.51
C TYR A 35 -10.22 6.37 8.13
N SER A 36 -9.43 6.70 9.16
CA SER A 36 -9.50 7.97 9.88
C SER A 36 -8.16 8.29 10.53
N LEU A 37 -7.86 9.59 10.64
CA LEU A 37 -6.68 10.15 11.30
C LEU A 37 -6.97 10.64 12.72
N ASP A 38 -8.13 10.30 13.27
CA ASP A 38 -8.49 10.63 14.65
C ASP A 38 -7.66 9.82 15.67
N GLU A 39 -7.49 10.39 16.86
CA GLU A 39 -6.65 9.83 17.92
C GLU A 39 -7.09 8.42 18.36
N ALA A 40 -8.39 8.12 18.37
CA ALA A 40 -8.90 6.82 18.80
C ALA A 40 -8.53 5.74 17.78
N THR A 41 -8.69 6.01 16.48
CA THR A 41 -8.27 5.10 15.41
C THR A 41 -6.76 4.87 15.47
N LEU A 42 -5.96 5.93 15.47
CA LEU A 42 -4.50 5.84 15.47
C LEU A 42 -3.95 5.11 16.70
N SER A 43 -4.55 5.32 17.88
CA SER A 43 -4.10 4.70 19.13
C SER A 43 -4.21 3.18 19.13
N THR A 44 -5.19 2.60 18.41
CA THR A 44 -5.33 1.13 18.32
C THR A 44 -4.25 0.48 17.45
N LEU A 45 -3.66 1.25 16.53
CA LEU A 45 -2.65 0.81 15.58
C LEU A 45 -1.21 1.16 15.99
N LYS A 46 -1.01 1.76 17.17
CA LYS A 46 0.34 2.05 17.66
C LYS A 46 1.13 0.78 17.97
N PRO A 47 2.48 0.82 17.84
CA PRO A 47 3.27 1.91 17.27
C PRO A 47 3.22 1.92 15.73
N ILE A 48 2.98 3.09 15.14
CA ILE A 48 3.04 3.35 13.69
C ILE A 48 4.40 3.98 13.38
N HIS A 49 5.04 3.51 12.32
CA HIS A 49 6.40 3.93 11.92
C HIS A 49 6.42 4.73 10.62
N ALA A 50 5.45 4.52 9.73
CA ALA A 50 5.31 5.29 8.49
C ALA A 50 3.85 5.26 8.00
N LEU A 51 3.48 6.25 7.19
CA LEU A 51 2.26 6.26 6.40
C LEU A 51 2.60 6.13 4.92
N ILE A 52 1.80 5.40 4.16
CA ILE A 52 1.88 5.35 2.70
C ILE A 52 0.57 5.92 2.16
N PHE A 53 0.65 7.03 1.42
CA PHE A 53 -0.51 7.76 0.94
C PHE A 53 -0.64 7.60 -0.57
N LEU A 54 -1.84 7.23 -1.02
CA LEU A 54 -2.24 7.12 -2.41
C LEU A 54 -3.23 8.22 -2.75
N PHE A 55 -2.97 8.94 -3.83
CA PHE A 55 -3.85 9.98 -4.35
C PHE A 55 -3.88 9.98 -5.88
N LYS A 56 -4.93 10.56 -6.45
CA LYS A 56 -5.00 10.79 -7.90
C LYS A 56 -3.88 11.75 -8.32
N TYR A 57 -2.99 11.27 -9.19
CA TYR A 57 -1.91 12.08 -9.73
C TYR A 57 -2.50 13.15 -10.65
N VAL A 58 -2.13 14.39 -10.37
CA VAL A 58 -2.40 15.54 -11.22
C VAL A 58 -1.04 16.07 -11.63
N GLU A 59 -0.80 16.22 -12.93
CA GLU A 59 0.45 16.82 -13.39
C GLU A 59 0.63 18.17 -12.72
N PRO A 60 1.76 18.41 -12.04
CA PRO A 60 1.97 19.65 -11.33
C PRO A 60 1.89 20.82 -12.32
N SER A 61 0.91 21.70 -12.09
CA SER A 61 0.84 23.00 -12.74
C SER A 61 1.96 23.89 -12.20
N ALA A 62 2.37 24.92 -12.94
CA ALA A 62 3.43 25.84 -12.50
C ALA A 62 3.15 26.53 -11.15
N SER A 63 1.90 26.51 -10.67
CA SER A 63 1.46 26.99 -9.36
C SER A 63 1.54 25.95 -8.23
N ASP A 64 1.67 24.66 -8.53
CA ASP A 64 1.67 23.58 -7.51
C ASP A 64 3.02 23.43 -6.80
N ALA A 65 4.09 24.01 -7.35
CA ALA A 65 5.39 24.11 -6.69
C ALA A 65 5.33 24.96 -5.40
N GLU A 66 4.31 25.80 -5.23
CA GLU A 66 4.06 26.58 -4.02
C GLU A 66 3.21 25.84 -2.98
N GLY A 67 2.71 24.62 -3.29
CA GLY A 67 1.71 23.90 -2.49
C GLY A 67 2.25 22.86 -1.50
N SER A 68 3.50 22.40 -1.60
CA SER A 68 4.07 21.53 -0.55
C SER A 68 4.63 22.37 0.58
N SER A 69 4.03 22.25 1.76
CA SER A 69 4.46 22.90 3.01
C SER A 69 5.78 22.34 3.53
N GLY A 70 6.87 22.43 2.77
CA GLY A 70 8.16 21.88 3.16
C GLY A 70 9.30 22.31 2.24
N VAL A 71 10.52 21.90 2.60
CA VAL A 71 11.75 22.25 1.87
C VAL A 71 12.33 21.00 1.25
N GLU A 72 12.61 21.03 -0.05
CA GLU A 72 13.38 19.97 -0.70
C GLU A 72 14.82 19.99 -0.19
N VAL A 73 15.29 18.84 0.28
CA VAL A 73 16.63 18.70 0.86
C VAL A 73 17.39 17.56 0.23
N ASP A 74 18.72 17.66 0.24
CA ASP A 74 19.57 16.57 -0.23
C ASP A 74 19.44 15.35 0.73
N PRO A 75 19.12 14.15 0.22
CA PRO A 75 18.92 12.97 1.06
C PRO A 75 20.19 12.51 1.77
N LEU A 76 21.35 12.60 1.12
CA LEU A 76 22.64 12.15 1.67
C LEU A 76 23.08 13.06 2.82
N ASP A 77 22.96 14.37 2.65
CA ASP A 77 23.30 15.35 3.69
C ASP A 77 22.41 15.25 4.93
N ASN A 78 21.19 14.70 4.79
CA ASN A 78 20.21 14.59 5.87
C ASN A 78 20.08 13.16 6.45
N GLY A 79 20.86 12.20 5.94
CA GLY A 79 20.83 10.81 6.40
C GLY A 79 19.52 10.10 6.09
N VAL A 80 18.87 10.48 4.99
CA VAL A 80 17.60 9.91 4.51
C VAL A 80 17.91 8.94 3.38
N TRP A 81 17.46 7.69 3.50
CA TRP A 81 17.48 6.77 2.37
C TRP A 81 16.31 7.13 1.44
N PHE A 82 16.59 7.53 0.21
CA PHE A 82 15.56 7.99 -0.73
C PHE A 82 15.88 7.51 -2.15
N ALA A 83 14.97 6.75 -2.73
CA ALA A 83 15.08 6.24 -4.09
C ALA A 83 14.00 6.82 -4.99
N ASN A 84 14.39 7.18 -6.21
CA ASN A 84 13.48 7.63 -7.25
C ASN A 84 12.77 6.46 -7.92
N GLN A 85 11.55 6.73 -8.37
CA GLN A 85 10.85 5.88 -9.31
C GLN A 85 11.43 6.08 -10.71
N VAL A 86 12.07 5.04 -11.23
CA VAL A 86 12.65 5.02 -12.59
C VAL A 86 11.85 4.17 -13.57
N ILE A 87 10.90 3.36 -13.07
CA ILE A 87 10.03 2.49 -13.85
C ILE A 87 8.56 2.74 -13.50
N ASN A 88 7.70 2.78 -14.51
CA ASN A 88 6.25 2.88 -14.33
C ASN A 88 5.69 1.71 -13.53
N ASN A 89 4.57 1.93 -12.85
CA ASN A 89 3.88 0.95 -12.01
C ASN A 89 4.66 0.45 -10.77
N SER A 90 5.91 0.89 -10.57
CA SER A 90 6.71 0.52 -9.38
C SER A 90 6.45 1.42 -8.16
N CYS A 91 5.60 2.45 -8.28
CA CYS A 91 5.34 3.47 -7.25
C CYS A 91 5.03 2.87 -5.87
N GLY A 92 4.16 1.85 -5.79
CA GLY A 92 3.81 1.21 -4.51
C GLY A 92 5.00 0.56 -3.82
N THR A 93 5.83 -0.18 -4.56
CA THR A 93 7.06 -0.79 -4.01
C THR A 93 8.10 0.27 -3.66
N VAL A 94 8.28 1.30 -4.49
CA VAL A 94 9.22 2.39 -4.20
C VAL A 94 8.81 3.13 -2.92
N ALA A 95 7.51 3.45 -2.74
CA ALA A 95 7.01 4.07 -1.52
C ALA A 95 7.19 3.18 -0.29
N ALA A 96 6.92 1.87 -0.41
CA ALA A 96 7.15 0.91 0.68
C ALA A 96 8.63 0.82 1.08
N LEU A 97 9.54 0.79 0.10
CA LEU A 97 10.98 0.74 0.35
C LEU A 97 11.50 2.06 0.93
N ASN A 98 11.09 3.21 0.39
CA ASN A 98 11.40 4.53 0.94
C ASN A 98 10.96 4.64 2.41
N ALA A 99 9.82 4.04 2.77
CA ALA A 99 9.41 3.93 4.17
C ALA A 99 10.35 3.02 4.98
N VAL A 100 10.39 1.72 4.68
CA VAL A 100 11.04 0.73 5.58
C VAL A 100 12.54 0.90 5.70
N MET A 101 13.22 1.38 4.67
CA MET A 101 14.68 1.62 4.70
C MET A 101 15.09 2.69 5.72
N ASN A 102 14.16 3.57 6.10
CA ASN A 102 14.38 4.62 7.11
C ASN A 102 13.82 4.24 8.49
N ILE A 103 13.06 3.15 8.62
CA ILE A 103 12.61 2.66 9.93
C ILE A 103 13.82 2.07 10.67
N PRO A 104 14.17 2.55 11.88
CA PRO A 104 15.30 2.03 12.63
C PRO A 104 15.09 0.57 13.01
N ALA A 105 16.15 -0.23 12.97
CA ALA A 105 16.13 -1.57 13.56
C ALA A 105 15.86 -1.46 15.06
N GLN A 106 14.94 -2.30 15.56
CA GLN A 106 14.56 -2.31 16.97
C GLN A 106 14.77 -3.72 17.50
N ALA A 107 15.80 -3.91 18.32
CA ALA A 107 16.02 -5.18 18.98
C ALA A 107 15.04 -5.33 20.16
N SER A 108 14.33 -6.45 20.18
CA SER A 108 13.49 -6.85 21.31
C SER A 108 14.12 -8.03 22.05
N GLN A 109 13.83 -8.15 23.35
CA GLN A 109 14.15 -9.36 24.11
C GLN A 109 13.39 -10.60 23.60
N TYR A 110 12.31 -10.38 22.84
CA TYR A 110 11.55 -11.40 22.14
C TYR A 110 11.81 -11.26 20.65
N THR A 111 12.50 -12.24 20.04
CA THR A 111 12.97 -12.17 18.65
C THR A 111 11.88 -11.87 17.65
N ASP A 112 10.66 -12.39 17.88
CA ASP A 112 9.51 -12.21 16.99
C ASP A 112 8.88 -10.80 17.09
N GLU A 113 9.36 -9.97 18.01
CA GLU A 113 8.97 -8.56 18.19
C GLU A 113 10.08 -7.59 17.74
N SER A 114 11.20 -8.09 17.22
CA SER A 114 12.25 -7.23 16.66
C SER A 114 11.86 -6.71 15.27
N ILE A 115 12.26 -5.47 14.98
CA ILE A 115 12.13 -4.88 13.64
C ILE A 115 13.48 -4.99 12.92
N GLU A 116 13.48 -5.68 11.78
CA GLU A 116 14.67 -5.95 10.97
C GLU A 116 14.33 -5.80 9.49
N LEU A 117 15.24 -5.24 8.70
CA LEU A 117 15.08 -5.16 7.23
C LEU A 117 15.21 -6.53 6.54
N GLY A 118 15.89 -7.48 7.18
CA GLY A 118 16.31 -8.73 6.55
C GLY A 118 17.61 -8.58 5.76
N GLU A 119 18.14 -9.71 5.30
CA GLU A 119 19.44 -9.78 4.61
C GLU A 119 19.41 -9.05 3.26
N GLU A 120 18.39 -9.28 2.44
CA GLU A 120 18.28 -8.69 1.10
C GLU A 120 18.27 -7.16 1.15
N LEU A 121 17.32 -6.57 1.89
CA LEU A 121 17.20 -5.12 1.99
C LEU A 121 18.34 -4.51 2.82
N GLY A 122 18.89 -5.24 3.79
CA GLY A 122 20.10 -4.84 4.52
C GLY A 122 21.31 -4.70 3.59
N ASN A 123 21.57 -5.70 2.75
CA ASN A 123 22.64 -5.69 1.76
C ASN A 123 22.43 -4.59 0.73
N LEU A 124 21.19 -4.39 0.26
CA LEU A 124 20.85 -3.30 -0.66
C LEU A 124 21.12 -1.93 -0.04
N ARG A 125 20.71 -1.73 1.22
CA ARG A 125 20.96 -0.47 1.95
C ARG A 125 22.45 -0.20 2.15
N GLU A 126 23.24 -1.23 2.45
CA GLU A 126 24.70 -1.10 2.61
C GLU A 126 25.39 -0.83 1.28
N PHE A 127 25.04 -1.57 0.22
CA PHE A 127 25.60 -1.38 -1.11
C PHE A 127 25.27 -0.01 -1.70
N GLY A 128 24.02 0.44 -1.51
CA GLY A 128 23.55 1.74 -1.95
C GLY A 128 24.00 2.92 -1.07
N ALA A 129 24.81 2.68 -0.04
CA ALA A 129 25.25 3.74 0.86
C ALA A 129 26.06 4.81 0.08
N GLY A 130 25.55 6.04 0.05
CA GLY A 130 26.18 7.15 -0.66
C GLY A 130 25.84 7.26 -2.15
N MET A 131 24.92 6.43 -2.66
CA MET A 131 24.39 6.59 -4.01
C MET A 131 23.35 7.72 -4.05
N GLU A 132 23.28 8.41 -5.20
CA GLU A 132 22.23 9.36 -5.49
C GLU A 132 20.86 8.66 -5.60
N SER A 133 19.78 9.40 -5.40
CA SER A 133 18.42 8.86 -5.37
C SER A 133 18.00 8.17 -6.68
N LEU A 134 18.50 8.67 -7.82
CA LEU A 134 18.26 8.07 -9.13
C LEU A 134 18.98 6.72 -9.29
N ASP A 135 20.21 6.62 -8.81
CA ASP A 135 20.99 5.38 -8.85
C ASP A 135 20.38 4.31 -7.94
N LEU A 136 19.88 4.70 -6.76
CA LEU A 136 19.09 3.83 -5.90
C LEU A 136 17.81 3.35 -6.59
N GLY A 137 17.14 4.23 -7.34
CA GLY A 137 16.00 3.85 -8.18
C GLY A 137 16.36 2.78 -9.20
N HIS A 138 17.49 2.95 -9.90
CA HIS A 138 18.00 1.95 -10.84
C HIS A 138 18.37 0.63 -10.16
N LEU A 139 18.97 0.67 -8.96
CA LEU A 139 19.29 -0.50 -8.16
C LEU A 139 18.04 -1.33 -7.82
N ILE A 140 16.96 -0.68 -7.36
CA ILE A 140 15.68 -1.33 -7.07
C ILE A 140 15.10 -1.94 -8.35
N SER A 141 15.06 -1.15 -9.42
CA SER A 141 14.42 -1.52 -10.68
C SER A 141 15.10 -2.69 -11.39
N SER A 142 16.41 -2.85 -11.15
CA SER A 142 17.23 -3.90 -11.74
C SER A 142 17.25 -5.19 -10.92
N SER A 143 16.76 -5.18 -9.67
CA SER A 143 16.68 -6.39 -8.84
C SER A 143 15.60 -7.35 -9.36
N PRO A 144 15.99 -8.56 -9.83
CA PRO A 144 15.02 -9.56 -10.26
C PRO A 144 14.13 -10.01 -9.10
N HIS A 145 14.70 -10.15 -7.90
CA HIS A 145 13.96 -10.59 -6.72
C HIS A 145 12.88 -9.59 -6.31
N ILE A 146 13.21 -8.29 -6.23
CA ILE A 146 12.21 -7.25 -5.90
C ILE A 146 11.09 -7.25 -6.95
N ARG A 147 11.45 -7.33 -8.24
CA ARG A 147 10.47 -7.36 -9.33
C ARG A 147 9.57 -8.60 -9.28
N GLU A 148 10.13 -9.78 -8.96
CA GLU A 148 9.37 -11.02 -8.78
C GLU A 148 8.39 -10.92 -7.60
N VAL A 149 8.83 -10.40 -6.45
CA VAL A 149 7.96 -10.19 -5.28
C VAL A 149 6.85 -9.20 -5.61
N HIS A 150 7.19 -8.05 -6.22
CA HIS A 150 6.22 -7.05 -6.67
C HIS A 150 5.17 -7.64 -7.62
N ASN A 151 5.60 -8.36 -8.67
CA ASN A 151 4.69 -8.95 -9.65
C ASN A 151 3.94 -10.18 -9.13
N SER A 152 4.29 -10.72 -7.96
CA SER A 152 3.56 -11.85 -7.38
C SER A 152 2.14 -11.48 -6.92
N PHE A 153 1.83 -10.18 -6.80
CA PHE A 153 0.52 -9.69 -6.37
C PHE A 153 -0.30 -9.08 -7.49
N SER A 154 0.25 -9.01 -8.70
CA SER A 154 -0.48 -8.53 -9.87
C SER A 154 -1.66 -9.45 -10.14
N LYS A 155 -2.77 -8.88 -10.63
CA LYS A 155 -3.87 -9.67 -11.16
C LYS A 155 -3.31 -10.60 -12.23
N SER A 156 -3.47 -11.91 -12.05
CA SER A 156 -3.20 -12.86 -13.12
C SER A 156 -4.09 -12.48 -14.31
N SER A 157 -3.51 -11.85 -15.33
CA SER A 157 -4.21 -11.53 -16.58
C SER A 157 -3.87 -12.61 -17.59
N PRO A 158 -4.69 -13.66 -17.72
CA PRO A 158 -4.48 -14.74 -18.68
C PRO A 158 -4.69 -14.29 -20.13
N PHE A 159 -5.20 -13.07 -20.33
CA PHE A 159 -5.37 -12.47 -21.64
C PHE A 159 -4.43 -11.28 -21.78
N SER A 160 -3.53 -11.35 -22.76
CA SER A 160 -2.96 -10.17 -23.39
C SER A 160 -4.06 -9.52 -24.23
N MET A 161 -4.84 -8.61 -23.62
CA MET A 161 -5.87 -7.87 -24.34
C MET A 161 -5.21 -6.98 -25.41
N ASP A 162 -5.64 -7.14 -26.65
CA ASP A 162 -5.26 -6.27 -27.77
C ASP A 162 -5.83 -4.86 -27.51
N PRO A 163 -4.98 -3.82 -27.35
CA PRO A 163 -5.43 -2.45 -27.12
C PRO A 163 -6.34 -1.94 -28.24
N SER A 164 -6.23 -2.47 -29.47
CA SER A 164 -7.07 -2.09 -30.60
C SER A 164 -8.51 -2.60 -30.51
N ALA A 165 -8.79 -3.56 -29.61
CA ALA A 165 -10.15 -4.07 -29.38
C ALA A 165 -11.04 -3.10 -28.58
N PHE A 166 -10.45 -2.09 -27.94
CA PHE A 166 -11.15 -1.08 -27.14
C PHE A 166 -10.53 0.32 -27.38
N PRO A 167 -10.76 0.93 -28.55
CA PRO A 167 -10.15 2.20 -28.93
C PRO A 167 -10.58 3.40 -28.05
N ASP A 168 -11.73 3.30 -27.39
CA ASP A 168 -12.31 4.33 -26.52
C ASP A 168 -12.11 4.01 -25.02
N ARG A 169 -10.94 3.51 -24.63
CA ARG A 169 -10.59 3.61 -23.20
C ARG A 169 -10.32 5.07 -22.91
N GLU A 170 -11.20 5.69 -22.13
CA GLU A 170 -10.88 6.91 -21.41
C GLU A 170 -9.50 6.77 -20.76
N LYS A 171 -8.75 7.87 -20.72
CA LYS A 171 -7.46 7.89 -20.01
C LYS A 171 -7.74 7.48 -18.58
N GLU A 172 -7.38 6.24 -18.22
CA GLU A 172 -7.54 5.73 -16.86
C GLU A 172 -6.84 6.70 -15.90
N ASP A 173 -7.54 7.07 -14.83
CA ASP A 173 -6.98 7.94 -13.80
C ASP A 173 -5.68 7.33 -13.25
N ALA A 174 -4.60 8.10 -13.29
CA ALA A 174 -3.33 7.70 -12.72
C ALA A 174 -3.32 8.00 -11.21
N TYR A 175 -2.91 7.03 -10.40
CA TYR A 175 -2.76 7.16 -8.96
C TYR A 175 -1.29 7.05 -8.57
N HIS A 176 -0.88 7.77 -7.53
CA HIS A 176 0.51 7.84 -7.11
C HIS A 176 0.70 7.63 -5.60
N PHE A 177 1.72 6.85 -5.25
CA PHE A 177 2.07 6.53 -3.87
C PHE A 177 3.25 7.39 -3.38
N ILE A 178 3.13 7.92 -2.17
CA ILE A 178 4.21 8.58 -1.43
C ILE A 178 4.28 8.04 0.00
N ALA A 179 5.40 8.25 0.68
CA ALA A 179 5.55 7.85 2.08
C ALA A 179 5.79 9.06 3.00
N TYR A 180 5.20 9.01 4.20
CA TYR A 180 5.44 9.96 5.29
C TYR A 180 5.99 9.24 6.52
N LEU A 181 7.07 9.73 7.11
CA LEU A 181 7.64 9.13 8.31
C LEU A 181 8.59 10.08 9.05
N PRO A 182 8.75 9.88 10.38
CA PRO A 182 9.71 10.63 11.16
C PRO A 182 11.14 10.09 10.93
N ILE A 183 12.07 10.95 10.53
CA ILE A 183 13.50 10.63 10.42
C ILE A 183 14.27 11.67 11.23
N ASN A 184 15.07 11.20 12.19
CA ASN A 184 15.87 12.06 13.06
C ASN A 184 15.07 13.19 13.76
N GLY A 185 13.81 12.91 14.15
CA GLY A 185 12.94 13.86 14.83
C GLY A 185 12.28 14.90 13.91
N ILE A 186 12.30 14.70 12.59
CA ILE A 186 11.66 15.58 11.61
C ILE A 186 10.73 14.74 10.72
N LEU A 187 9.57 15.29 10.36
CA LEU A 187 8.68 14.63 9.41
C LEU A 187 9.20 14.80 7.98
N TYR A 188 9.31 13.70 7.25
CA TYR A 188 9.68 13.68 5.83
C TYR A 188 8.55 13.16 4.96
N GLU A 189 8.46 13.71 3.75
CA GLU A 189 7.68 13.18 2.64
C GLU A 189 8.63 12.65 1.56
N LEU A 190 8.46 11.38 1.21
CA LEU A 190 9.28 10.68 0.24
C LEU A 190 8.42 10.33 -0.98
N ASP A 191 8.48 11.21 -1.99
CA ASP A 191 7.82 11.04 -3.28
C ASP A 191 8.85 10.58 -4.33
N GLY A 192 8.73 9.34 -4.83
CA GLY A 192 9.67 8.79 -5.81
C GLY A 192 9.71 9.53 -7.16
N LEU A 193 8.70 10.34 -7.50
CA LEU A 193 8.67 11.17 -8.71
C LEU A 193 9.35 12.54 -8.52
N ARG A 194 9.59 12.96 -7.27
CA ARG A 194 10.34 14.19 -6.99
C ARG A 194 11.84 13.95 -7.01
N ARG A 195 12.60 14.99 -7.32
CA ARG A 195 14.06 14.92 -7.33
C ARG A 195 14.64 14.58 -5.95
N ASN A 196 14.04 15.15 -4.90
CA ASN A 196 14.55 15.11 -3.53
C ASN A 196 13.40 14.86 -2.53
N PRO A 197 13.69 14.34 -1.34
CA PRO A 197 12.72 14.27 -0.25
C PRO A 197 12.32 15.68 0.21
N ILE A 198 11.11 15.82 0.72
CA ILE A 198 10.62 17.06 1.31
C ILE A 198 10.71 16.94 2.84
N MET A 199 11.44 17.87 3.44
CA MET A 199 11.51 18.05 4.87
C MET A 199 10.36 18.99 5.31
N HIS A 200 9.48 18.49 6.19
CA HIS A 200 8.37 19.27 6.77
C HIS A 200 8.79 19.87 8.12
N ALA A 201 8.00 19.70 9.17
CA ALA A 201 8.24 20.28 10.48
C ALA A 201 9.02 19.33 11.43
N PRO A 202 9.82 19.87 12.37
CA PRO A 202 10.33 19.12 13.51
C PRO A 202 9.21 18.56 14.38
N ILE A 203 9.46 17.42 15.02
CA ILE A 203 8.52 16.75 15.92
C ILE A 203 8.77 17.27 17.34
N GLU A 204 7.96 18.23 17.79
CA GLU A 204 8.14 18.93 19.06
C GLU A 204 7.45 18.22 20.24
N GLY A 205 7.95 17.04 20.63
CA GLY A 205 7.49 16.33 21.84
C GLY A 205 6.05 15.77 21.81
N SER A 206 5.25 16.12 20.79
CA SER A 206 3.99 15.47 20.44
C SER A 206 4.23 14.21 19.62
N ASP A 207 3.17 13.44 19.37
CA ASP A 207 3.25 12.29 18.46
C ASP A 207 3.45 12.81 17.03
N TRP A 208 4.37 12.21 16.27
CA TRP A 208 4.66 12.62 14.89
C TRP A 208 3.43 12.50 13.99
N LEU A 209 2.47 11.64 14.36
CA LEU A 209 1.20 11.47 13.68
C LEU A 209 0.33 12.74 13.69
N ASP A 210 0.49 13.63 14.68
CA ASP A 210 -0.21 14.92 14.70
C ASP A 210 0.23 15.79 13.52
N THR A 211 1.55 15.95 13.37
CA THR A 211 2.15 16.68 12.25
C THR A 211 1.84 16.02 10.91
N ALA A 212 1.92 14.68 10.84
CA ALA A 212 1.61 13.95 9.61
C ALA A 212 0.12 14.10 9.21
N ARG A 213 -0.80 14.11 10.18
CA ARG A 213 -2.22 14.37 9.93
C ARG A 213 -2.40 15.75 9.29
N GLU A 214 -1.83 16.80 9.87
CA GLU A 214 -1.95 18.16 9.33
C GLU A 214 -1.41 18.26 7.89
N THR A 215 -0.26 17.61 7.61
CA THR A 215 0.30 17.55 6.26
C THR A 215 -0.60 16.80 5.28
N VAL A 216 -1.12 15.62 5.65
CA VAL A 216 -2.00 14.81 4.79
C VAL A 216 -3.35 15.51 4.56
N GLU A 217 -3.94 16.10 5.60
CA GLU A 217 -5.18 16.87 5.48
C GLU A 217 -5.00 18.12 4.61
N GLY A 218 -3.86 18.81 4.74
CA GLY A 218 -3.49 19.92 3.87
C GLY A 218 -3.40 19.49 2.40
N ARG A 219 -2.80 18.33 2.13
CA ARG A 219 -2.73 17.73 0.79
C ARG A 219 -4.11 17.35 0.26
N ILE A 220 -4.97 16.72 1.06
CA ILE A 220 -6.34 16.40 0.65
C ILE A 220 -7.12 17.69 0.34
N GLY A 221 -6.89 18.76 1.11
CA GLY A 221 -7.51 20.06 0.92
C GLY A 221 -7.17 20.76 -0.40
N THR A 222 -6.15 20.32 -1.13
CA THR A 222 -5.83 20.84 -2.48
C THR A 222 -6.74 20.26 -3.56
N TYR A 223 -7.50 19.21 -3.27
CA TYR A 223 -8.41 18.56 -4.22
C TYR A 223 -9.82 19.16 -4.14
N PRO A 224 -10.62 19.10 -5.24
CA PRO A 224 -11.99 19.58 -5.22
C PRO A 224 -12.82 18.95 -4.09
N PRO A 225 -13.67 19.72 -3.39
CA PRO A 225 -14.56 19.19 -2.37
C PRO A 225 -15.38 18.01 -2.90
N GLY A 226 -15.41 16.90 -2.14
CA GLY A 226 -16.06 15.66 -2.56
C GLY A 226 -15.17 14.68 -3.32
N SER A 227 -13.87 15.00 -3.52
CA SER A 227 -12.88 14.02 -3.97
C SER A 227 -12.72 12.94 -2.89
N LEU A 228 -12.98 11.68 -3.23
CA LEU A 228 -12.90 10.54 -2.30
C LEU A 228 -11.81 9.54 -2.67
N MET A 229 -11.12 9.76 -3.79
CA MET A 229 -10.17 8.79 -4.36
C MET A 229 -8.79 8.89 -3.72
N PHE A 230 -8.75 8.62 -2.41
CA PHE A 230 -7.55 8.56 -1.59
C PHE A 230 -7.50 7.24 -0.84
N ASN A 231 -6.30 6.74 -0.58
CA ASN A 231 -6.09 5.66 0.37
C ASN A 231 -4.88 5.97 1.24
N LEU A 232 -4.94 5.60 2.51
CA LEU A 232 -3.87 5.82 3.46
C LEU A 232 -3.58 4.52 4.19
N LEU A 233 -2.34 4.07 4.12
CA LEU A 233 -1.87 2.86 4.78
C LEU A 233 -0.93 3.25 5.93
N ALA A 234 -0.96 2.50 7.02
CA ALA A 234 -0.06 2.61 8.15
C ALA A 234 0.89 1.41 8.20
N VAL A 235 2.19 1.67 8.17
CA VAL A 235 3.23 0.68 8.48
C VAL A 235 3.43 0.69 10.00
N ARG A 236 3.09 -0.39 10.68
CA ARG A 236 3.13 -0.52 12.15
C ARG A 236 3.85 -1.78 12.60
N SER A 237 4.19 -1.86 13.89
CA SER A 237 4.71 -3.12 14.44
C SER A 237 3.67 -4.24 14.35
N ALA A 238 4.12 -5.45 13.98
CA ALA A 238 3.28 -6.63 13.93
C ALA A 238 2.73 -6.96 15.34
N PRO A 239 1.40 -6.97 15.56
CA PRO A 239 0.80 -7.14 16.88
C PRO A 239 0.81 -8.59 17.36
N LEU A 240 0.67 -9.57 16.46
CA LEU A 240 0.40 -10.96 16.82
C LEU A 240 1.43 -11.54 17.82
N PRO A 241 2.75 -11.41 17.60
CA PRO A 241 3.74 -11.93 18.55
C PRO A 241 3.58 -11.34 19.96
N ARG A 242 3.43 -10.01 20.04
CA ARG A 242 3.26 -9.28 21.29
C ARG A 242 1.96 -9.67 22.01
N LEU A 243 0.84 -9.71 21.29
CA LEU A 243 -0.47 -10.06 21.85
C LEU A 243 -0.47 -11.50 22.38
N GLN A 244 0.06 -12.44 21.60
CA GLN A 244 0.16 -13.85 22.00
C GLN A 244 1.02 -14.03 23.25
N ARG A 245 2.15 -13.32 23.33
CA ARG A 245 3.01 -13.34 24.50
C ARG A 245 2.31 -12.75 25.73
N LEU A 246 1.73 -11.56 25.62
CA LEU A 246 1.06 -10.90 26.74
C LEU A 246 -0.12 -11.70 27.28
N LEU A 247 -0.85 -12.41 26.42
CA LEU A 247 -1.94 -13.30 26.83
C LEU A 247 -1.42 -14.48 27.68
N ASN A 248 -0.28 -15.04 27.28
CA ASN A 248 0.35 -16.20 27.92
C ASN A 248 1.17 -15.83 29.18
N ASP A 249 1.51 -14.55 29.36
CA ASP A 249 2.25 -14.07 30.52
C ASP A 249 1.40 -14.21 31.80
N PRO A 250 1.88 -14.93 32.85
CA PRO A 250 1.18 -15.05 34.13
C PRO A 250 1.01 -13.72 34.88
N SER A 251 1.86 -12.74 34.60
CA SER A 251 1.83 -11.42 35.26
C SER A 251 0.79 -10.46 34.67
N THR A 252 0.26 -10.75 33.48
CA THR A 252 -0.77 -9.91 32.84
C THR A 252 -2.09 -9.98 33.61
N PRO A 253 -2.67 -8.84 34.04
CA PRO A 253 -3.96 -8.80 34.74
C PRO A 253 -5.11 -9.42 33.95
N SER A 254 -6.05 -10.09 34.63
CA SER A 254 -7.18 -10.76 33.99
C SER A 254 -8.06 -9.85 33.14
N GLU A 255 -8.27 -8.59 33.57
CA GLU A 255 -9.02 -7.59 32.80
C GLU A 255 -8.34 -7.25 31.47
N GLN A 256 -7.00 -7.13 31.48
CA GLN A 256 -6.22 -6.89 30.27
C GLN A 256 -6.21 -8.12 29.35
N LYS A 257 -6.18 -9.33 29.90
CA LYS A 257 -6.23 -10.56 29.10
C LYS A 257 -7.47 -10.67 28.23
N PHE A 258 -8.62 -10.21 28.72
CA PHE A 258 -9.85 -10.20 27.92
C PHE A 258 -9.71 -9.27 26.70
N GLN A 259 -9.20 -8.05 26.89
CA GLN A 259 -8.95 -7.11 25.80
C GLN A 259 -7.90 -7.61 24.80
N ILE A 260 -6.81 -8.20 25.30
CA ILE A 260 -5.76 -8.80 24.46
C ILE A 260 -6.31 -9.97 23.65
N GLN A 261 -7.17 -10.79 24.24
CA GLN A 261 -7.77 -11.92 23.56
C GLN A 261 -8.67 -11.48 22.40
N ASP A 262 -9.49 -10.46 22.60
CA ASP A 262 -10.33 -9.85 21.56
C ASP A 262 -9.47 -9.27 20.42
N GLN A 263 -8.42 -8.50 20.76
CA GLN A 263 -7.46 -7.98 19.77
C GLN A 263 -6.74 -9.10 19.00
N LEU A 264 -6.31 -10.15 19.70
CA LEU A 264 -5.63 -11.29 19.09
C LEU A 264 -6.54 -12.02 18.11
N GLU A 265 -7.81 -12.22 18.46
CA GLU A 265 -8.80 -12.82 17.58
C GLU A 265 -9.05 -11.95 16.34
N HIS A 266 -9.19 -10.63 16.52
CA HIS A 266 -9.35 -9.68 15.42
C HIS A 266 -8.18 -9.75 14.43
N GLU A 267 -6.95 -9.62 14.92
CA GLU A 267 -5.73 -9.65 14.10
C GLU A 267 -5.52 -11.03 13.44
N THR A 268 -5.83 -12.12 14.14
CA THR A 268 -5.73 -13.48 13.58
C THR A 268 -6.73 -13.70 12.45
N ASN A 269 -7.97 -13.22 12.61
CA ASN A 269 -8.99 -13.31 11.57
C ASN A 269 -8.64 -12.44 10.36
N LYS A 270 -8.08 -11.26 10.61
CA LYS A 270 -7.56 -10.37 9.57
C LYS A 270 -6.44 -11.05 8.76
N ASP A 271 -5.42 -11.61 9.42
CA ASP A 271 -4.31 -12.32 8.77
C ASP A 271 -4.80 -13.52 7.95
N LYS A 272 -5.70 -14.34 8.49
CA LYS A 272 -6.31 -15.47 7.76
C LYS A 272 -7.05 -15.02 6.50
N ARG A 273 -7.84 -13.94 6.59
CA ARG A 273 -8.56 -13.39 5.44
C ARG A 273 -7.59 -12.87 4.39
N GLY A 274 -6.56 -12.13 4.82
CA GLY A 274 -5.53 -11.61 3.93
C GLY A 274 -4.73 -12.70 3.21
N GLN A 275 -4.38 -13.79 3.90
CA GLN A 275 -3.72 -14.94 3.28
C GLN A 275 -4.61 -15.60 2.21
N MET A 276 -5.92 -15.72 2.48
CA MET A 276 -6.87 -16.22 1.48
C MET A 276 -6.94 -15.28 0.28
N GLU A 277 -7.08 -13.97 0.48
CA GLU A 277 -7.16 -12.98 -0.60
C GLU A 277 -5.87 -12.95 -1.44
N ASN A 278 -4.69 -12.98 -0.81
CA ASN A 278 -3.41 -13.06 -1.52
C ASN A 278 -3.26 -14.38 -2.29
N THR A 279 -3.78 -15.48 -1.76
CA THR A 279 -3.84 -16.75 -2.49
C THR A 279 -4.70 -16.59 -3.74
N LEU A 280 -5.87 -15.95 -3.65
CA LEU A 280 -6.74 -15.70 -4.79
C LEU A 280 -6.08 -14.79 -5.84
N ARG A 281 -5.37 -13.73 -5.41
CA ARG A 281 -4.63 -12.82 -6.31
C ARG A 281 -3.55 -13.54 -7.11
N ARG A 282 -2.77 -14.41 -6.44
CA ARG A 282 -1.66 -15.17 -7.02
C ARG A 282 -2.08 -16.27 -8.00
N ASN A 283 -3.30 -16.78 -7.87
CA ASN A 283 -3.76 -17.93 -8.66
C ASN A 283 -4.51 -17.50 -9.92
N ASN A 284 -4.29 -18.24 -11.02
CA ASN A 284 -5.10 -18.11 -12.22
C ASN A 284 -6.46 -18.79 -12.01
N LEU A 285 -7.52 -17.98 -11.91
CA LEU A 285 -8.88 -18.48 -11.65
C LEU A 285 -9.66 -18.86 -12.92
N LEU A 286 -9.10 -18.70 -14.13
CA LEU A 286 -9.80 -19.09 -15.36
C LEU A 286 -10.23 -20.55 -15.42
N PRO A 287 -9.40 -21.54 -15.01
CA PRO A 287 -9.84 -22.93 -15.03
C PRO A 287 -11.09 -23.15 -14.17
N VAL A 288 -11.17 -22.45 -13.03
CA VAL A 288 -12.35 -22.49 -12.15
C VAL A 288 -13.57 -21.89 -12.84
N VAL A 289 -13.42 -20.71 -13.44
CA VAL A 289 -14.50 -20.03 -14.19
C VAL A 289 -14.98 -20.92 -15.35
N PHE A 290 -14.07 -21.51 -16.11
CA PHE A 290 -14.41 -22.41 -17.22
C PHE A 290 -15.21 -23.64 -16.75
N GLN A 291 -14.77 -24.32 -15.69
CA GLN A 291 -15.49 -25.47 -15.15
C GLN A 291 -16.87 -25.09 -14.62
N LEU A 292 -17.02 -23.91 -14.00
CA LEU A 292 -18.30 -23.40 -13.55
C LEU A 292 -19.27 -23.20 -14.72
N PHE A 293 -18.83 -22.55 -15.81
CA PHE A 293 -19.64 -22.37 -17.01
C PHE A 293 -20.00 -23.69 -17.68
N LYS A 294 -19.06 -24.65 -17.72
CA LYS A 294 -19.31 -25.99 -18.24
C LYS A 294 -20.41 -26.70 -17.44
N ALA A 295 -20.33 -26.70 -16.11
CA ALA A 295 -21.33 -27.30 -15.23
C ALA A 295 -22.72 -26.62 -15.35
N LEU A 296 -22.75 -25.30 -15.51
CA LEU A 296 -23.99 -24.55 -15.78
C LEU A 296 -24.62 -24.95 -17.13
N GLY A 297 -23.79 -25.20 -18.14
CA GLY A 297 -24.24 -25.71 -19.44
C GLY A 297 -24.80 -27.13 -19.34
N GLU A 298 -24.08 -28.03 -18.68
CA GLU A 298 -24.47 -29.44 -18.50
C GLU A 298 -25.76 -29.60 -17.65
N SER A 299 -25.98 -28.72 -16.68
CA SER A 299 -27.21 -28.69 -15.87
C SER A 299 -28.42 -28.06 -16.60
N GLY A 300 -28.22 -27.52 -17.81
CA GLY A 300 -29.26 -26.81 -18.56
C GLY A 300 -29.66 -25.45 -17.97
N GLN A 301 -28.97 -24.98 -16.93
CA GLN A 301 -29.29 -23.73 -16.22
C GLN A 301 -28.67 -22.50 -16.89
N ALA A 302 -27.66 -22.66 -17.74
CA ALA A 302 -26.96 -21.56 -18.39
C ALA A 302 -27.91 -20.58 -19.12
N GLY A 303 -28.86 -21.09 -19.90
CA GLY A 303 -29.80 -20.25 -20.64
C GLY A 303 -30.65 -19.35 -19.73
N LYS A 304 -31.19 -19.93 -18.65
CA LYS A 304 -31.96 -19.18 -17.65
C LYS A 304 -31.10 -18.14 -16.95
N ALA A 305 -29.89 -18.51 -16.53
CA ALA A 305 -28.98 -17.60 -15.84
C ALA A 305 -28.59 -16.39 -16.71
N VAL A 306 -28.37 -16.61 -18.01
CA VAL A 306 -28.06 -15.53 -18.98
C VAL A 306 -29.26 -14.60 -19.16
N GLU A 307 -30.47 -15.14 -19.25
CA GLU A 307 -31.67 -14.33 -19.41
C GLU A 307 -31.98 -13.51 -18.16
N ASP A 308 -31.90 -14.12 -16.97
CA ASP A 308 -32.05 -13.43 -15.69
C ASP A 308 -31.02 -12.30 -15.54
N ALA A 309 -29.77 -12.53 -16.00
CA ALA A 309 -28.72 -11.51 -16.00
C ALA A 309 -29.01 -10.37 -16.99
N ARG A 310 -29.57 -10.65 -18.18
CA ARG A 310 -29.98 -9.62 -19.15
C ARG A 310 -31.10 -8.74 -18.62
N ILE A 311 -32.11 -9.33 -18.00
CA ILE A 311 -33.23 -8.60 -17.40
C ILE A 311 -32.71 -7.64 -16.33
N LYS A 312 -31.93 -8.14 -15.36
CA LYS A 312 -31.31 -7.31 -14.32
C LYS A 312 -30.39 -6.23 -14.88
N GLY A 313 -29.65 -6.54 -15.95
CA GLY A 313 -28.80 -5.59 -16.64
C GLY A 313 -29.60 -4.44 -17.25
N LYS A 314 -30.75 -4.74 -17.85
CA LYS A 314 -31.68 -3.74 -18.41
C LYS A 314 -32.27 -2.85 -17.30
N GLU A 315 -32.76 -3.45 -16.23
CA GLU A 315 -33.31 -2.73 -15.06
C GLU A 315 -32.29 -1.76 -14.44
N ARG A 316 -31.02 -2.18 -14.33
CA ARG A 316 -29.94 -1.31 -13.84
C ARG A 316 -29.69 -0.10 -14.75
N ARG A 317 -29.69 -0.29 -16.07
CA ARG A 317 -29.52 0.80 -17.04
C ARG A 317 -30.68 1.79 -16.99
N GLU A 318 -31.92 1.27 -16.95
CA GLU A 318 -33.12 2.09 -16.82
C GLU A 318 -33.10 2.90 -15.51
N LYS A 319 -32.64 2.29 -14.40
CA LYS A 319 -32.49 2.97 -13.12
C LYS A 319 -31.42 4.07 -13.13
N ARG A 320 -30.25 3.82 -13.72
CA ARG A 320 -29.17 4.83 -13.87
C ARG A 320 -29.64 6.02 -14.71
N ALA A 321 -30.26 5.75 -15.86
CA ALA A 321 -30.84 6.79 -16.72
C ALA A 321 -31.91 7.64 -15.99
N ALA A 322 -32.74 7.01 -15.16
CA ALA A 322 -33.74 7.71 -14.35
C ALA A 322 -33.14 8.56 -13.22
N GLN A 323 -31.90 8.26 -12.79
CA GLN A 323 -31.17 9.00 -11.76
C GLN A 323 -30.29 10.12 -12.34
N GLY A 324 -30.25 10.29 -13.67
CA GLY A 324 -29.40 11.29 -14.33
C GLY A 324 -27.92 10.94 -14.31
N GLU A 325 -27.56 9.71 -13.95
CA GLU A 325 -26.23 9.13 -14.15
C GLU A 325 -26.19 8.60 -15.59
N GLU A 326 -26.14 9.51 -16.58
CA GLU A 326 -25.67 9.13 -17.92
C GLU A 326 -24.17 8.79 -17.80
N ASP A 327 -23.73 7.76 -18.51
CA ASP A 327 -22.34 7.29 -18.50
C ASP A 327 -21.41 8.46 -18.93
N GLU A 328 -20.91 9.20 -17.93
CA GLU A 328 -19.67 10.01 -17.98
C GLU A 328 -18.45 9.10 -17.82
#